data_AF-A0A7M4D9R7-F1
#
_entry.id   AF-A0A7M4D9R7-F1
#
_cell.length_a   1.000
_cell.length_b   1.000
_cell.length_c   1.000
_cell.angle_alpha   90.00
_cell.angle_beta   90.00
_cell.angle_gamma   90.00
#
_symmetry.space_group_name_H-M   'P 1'
#
loop_
_entity.id
_entity.type
_entity.pdbx_description
1 polymer ?
#
loop_
_entity_poly.entity_id
_entity_poly.type
_entity_poly.pdbx_seq_one_letter_code
_entity_poly.pdbx_strand_id
1 'polypeptide(L)'
;MKANILVTILLLFMSTIGFTQIKYEGKINSKYKFIKMDDGSLKYVKYDKDNQTIFIHNIDNSLWRSVKLPLPKNHLLDEIKLISQTTFNKDDKVELVYSCVEYLAPENYEDPSESFVRINFTLNVITETGESLLKVDSSNEMEIIHTEGQNKMLIYKHVGESFNNNDETLIYNLP
;
A
#
# COMPACT_ATOMS: atom_id res chain seq x y z
N MET A 1 -3.48 43.49 -45.28
CA MET A 1 -3.15 44.11 -43.97
C MET A 1 -4.08 43.67 -42.83
N LYS A 2 -5.41 43.73 -42.99
CA LYS A 2 -6.38 43.32 -41.93
C LYS A 2 -6.28 41.83 -41.52
N ALA A 3 -6.04 40.92 -42.46
CA ALA A 3 -5.91 39.48 -42.18
C ALA A 3 -4.66 39.15 -41.34
N ASN A 4 -3.51 39.79 -41.61
CA ASN A 4 -2.27 39.54 -40.87
C ASN A 4 -2.39 40.02 -39.41
N ILE A 5 -3.09 41.14 -39.16
CA ILE A 5 -3.36 41.62 -37.80
C ILE A 5 -4.23 40.61 -37.04
N LEU A 6 -5.26 40.05 -37.69
CA LEU A 6 -6.14 39.06 -37.08
C LEU A 6 -5.38 37.77 -36.70
N VAL A 7 -4.49 37.30 -37.58
CA VAL A 7 -3.64 36.12 -37.34
C VAL A 7 -2.66 36.36 -36.19
N THR A 8 -2.05 37.54 -36.10
CA THR A 8 -1.15 37.89 -34.99
C THR A 8 -1.89 37.95 -33.66
N ILE A 9 -3.11 38.51 -33.62
CA ILE A 9 -3.93 38.54 -32.40
C ILE A 9 -4.32 37.12 -31.97
N LEU A 10 -4.66 36.25 -32.91
CA LEU A 10 -4.99 34.84 -32.63
C LEU A 10 -3.78 34.06 -32.09
N LEU A 11 -2.59 34.29 -32.63
CA LEU A 11 -1.33 33.70 -32.14
C LEU A 11 -0.97 34.18 -30.73
N LEU A 12 -1.22 35.46 -30.41
CA LEU A 12 -1.03 35.99 -29.06
C LEU A 12 -2.03 35.40 -28.06
N PHE A 13 -3.28 35.16 -28.47
CA PHE A 13 -4.27 34.49 -27.62
C PHE A 13 -3.96 33.01 -27.37
N MET A 14 -3.38 32.30 -28.34
CA MET A 14 -2.93 30.90 -28.16
C MET A 14 -1.76 30.80 -27.17
N SER A 15 -0.93 31.83 -27.05
CA SER A 15 0.25 31.82 -26.17
C SER A 15 -0.07 31.90 -24.67
N THR A 16 -1.28 32.31 -24.29
CA THR A 16 -1.70 32.44 -22.88
C THR A 16 -2.39 31.19 -22.32
N ILE A 17 -2.72 30.21 -23.18
CA ILE A 17 -3.43 28.98 -22.79
C ILE A 17 -2.44 27.88 -22.32
N GLY A 18 -1.13 28.12 -22.43
CA GLY A 18 -0.11 27.08 -22.28
C GLY A 18 0.54 26.88 -20.91
N PHE A 19 0.12 27.58 -19.86
CA PHE A 19 0.77 27.44 -18.54
C PHE A 19 -0.01 26.50 -17.63
N THR A 20 0.16 25.19 -17.80
CA THR A 20 -0.08 24.23 -16.71
C THR A 20 0.99 24.44 -15.64
N GLN A 21 0.79 25.47 -14.82
CA GLN A 21 1.63 25.72 -13.66
C GLN A 21 1.20 24.77 -12.54
N ILE A 22 2.18 24.13 -11.90
CA ILE A 22 1.94 23.36 -10.67
C ILE A 22 1.33 24.34 -9.65
N LYS A 23 0.06 24.13 -9.31
CA LYS A 23 -0.66 24.93 -8.32
C LYS A 23 -0.57 24.24 -6.97
N TYR A 24 0.03 24.92 -6.00
CA TYR A 24 0.00 24.46 -4.62
C TYR A 24 -1.42 24.60 -4.07
N GLU A 25 -2.03 23.49 -3.65
CA GLU A 25 -3.40 23.47 -3.10
C GLU A 25 -3.42 23.53 -1.57
N GLY A 26 -2.33 23.15 -0.90
CA GLY A 26 -2.24 23.17 0.55
C GLY A 26 -1.20 22.21 1.11
N LYS A 27 -1.11 22.15 2.44
CA LYS A 27 -0.30 21.18 3.18
C LYS A 27 -1.15 20.46 4.21
N ILE A 28 -0.84 19.18 4.43
CA ILE A 28 -1.36 18.41 5.54
C ILE A 28 -0.17 17.95 6.37
N ASN A 29 -0.26 18.07 7.70
CA ASN A 29 0.82 17.72 8.63
C ASN A 29 0.89 16.20 8.89
N SER A 30 0.80 15.39 7.84
CA SER A 30 0.90 13.93 7.92
C SER A 30 1.31 13.37 6.56
N LYS A 31 1.98 12.21 6.55
CA LYS A 31 2.32 11.50 5.32
C LYS A 31 1.13 10.64 4.90
N TYR A 32 0.57 10.93 3.73
CA TYR A 32 -0.45 10.10 3.12
C TYR A 32 0.15 9.26 1.99
N LYS A 33 -0.38 8.06 1.80
CA LYS A 33 -0.20 7.26 0.59
C LYS A 33 -1.53 7.25 -0.18
N PHE A 34 -1.45 7.17 -1.50
CA PHE A 34 -2.62 6.90 -2.33
C PHE A 34 -2.80 5.40 -2.50
N ILE A 35 -4.04 4.95 -2.49
CA ILE A 35 -4.40 3.59 -2.90
C ILE A 35 -5.56 3.64 -3.86
N LYS A 36 -5.55 2.74 -4.85
CA LYS A 36 -6.67 2.52 -5.75
C LYS A 36 -7.50 1.36 -5.18
N MET A 37 -8.80 1.61 -5.01
CA MET A 37 -9.77 0.62 -4.54
C MET A 37 -10.21 -0.31 -5.68
N ASP A 38 -10.91 -1.38 -5.32
CA ASP A 38 -11.48 -2.37 -6.27
C ASP A 38 -12.38 -1.71 -7.34
N ASP A 39 -13.14 -0.68 -6.97
CA ASP A 39 -14.02 0.08 -7.88
C ASP A 39 -13.28 1.10 -8.76
N GLY A 40 -11.95 1.18 -8.62
CA GLY A 40 -11.09 2.11 -9.32
C GLY A 40 -11.01 3.51 -8.73
N SER A 41 -11.74 3.80 -7.64
CA SER A 41 -11.64 5.06 -6.92
C SER A 41 -10.29 5.19 -6.20
N LEU A 42 -9.83 6.42 -6.01
CA LEU A 42 -8.60 6.72 -5.28
C LEU A 42 -8.93 7.18 -3.86
N LYS A 43 -8.19 6.66 -2.88
CA LYS A 43 -8.27 7.05 -1.47
C LYS A 43 -6.92 7.48 -0.93
N TYR A 44 -6.96 8.34 0.08
CA TYR A 44 -5.82 8.73 0.90
C TYR A 44 -5.73 7.85 2.14
N VAL A 45 -4.55 7.32 2.42
CA VAL A 45 -4.32 6.42 3.55
C VAL A 45 -3.28 7.02 4.48
N LYS A 46 -3.61 7.07 5.77
CA LYS A 46 -2.72 7.53 6.84
C LYS A 46 -2.64 6.45 7.91
N TYR A 47 -1.43 6.13 8.34
CA TYR A 47 -1.21 5.29 9.51
C TYR A 47 -1.00 6.16 10.76
N ASP A 48 -1.80 5.90 11.78
CA ASP A 48 -1.60 6.39 13.14
C ASP A 48 -0.91 5.30 13.96
N LYS A 49 0.37 5.53 14.24
CA LYS A 49 1.23 4.59 14.97
C LYS A 49 0.82 4.45 16.43
N ASP A 50 0.36 5.52 17.06
CA ASP A 50 0.06 5.53 18.50
C ASP A 50 -1.19 4.71 18.80
N ASN A 51 -2.19 4.81 17.92
CA ASN A 51 -3.45 4.08 18.03
C ASN A 51 -3.51 2.79 17.19
N GLN A 52 -2.42 2.44 16.49
CA GLN A 52 -2.37 1.31 15.57
C GLN A 52 -3.59 1.26 14.63
N THR A 53 -3.90 2.39 13.98
CA THR A 53 -5.11 2.55 13.16
C THR A 53 -4.76 3.14 11.81
N ILE A 54 -5.36 2.58 10.75
CA ILE A 54 -5.31 3.13 9.40
C ILE A 54 -6.55 3.98 9.18
N PHE A 55 -6.36 5.26 8.86
CA PHE A 55 -7.43 6.14 8.44
C PHE A 55 -7.44 6.26 6.92
N ILE A 56 -8.58 5.95 6.32
CA ILE A 56 -8.80 6.01 4.89
C ILE A 56 -9.74 7.19 4.60
N HIS A 57 -9.29 8.12 3.78
CA HIS A 57 -10.01 9.33 3.43
C HIS A 57 -10.33 9.34 1.93
N ASN A 58 -11.41 10.03 1.58
CA ASN A 58 -11.70 10.39 0.20
C ASN A 58 -10.70 11.44 -0.30
N ILE A 59 -10.67 11.68 -1.62
CA ILE A 59 -9.77 12.65 -2.25
C ILE A 59 -10.00 14.10 -1.78
N ASP A 60 -11.20 14.40 -1.26
CA ASP A 60 -11.53 15.68 -0.64
C ASP A 60 -11.09 15.77 0.84
N ASN A 61 -10.33 14.78 1.34
CA ASN A 61 -9.87 14.60 2.71
C ASN A 61 -10.96 14.28 3.74
N SER A 62 -12.21 14.03 3.34
CA SER A 62 -13.23 13.53 4.27
C SER A 62 -12.92 12.10 4.71
N LEU A 63 -13.09 11.79 6.00
CA LEU A 63 -12.88 10.44 6.52
C LEU A 63 -13.91 9.48 5.92
N TRP A 64 -13.44 8.36 5.37
CA TRP A 64 -14.29 7.34 4.78
C TRP A 64 -14.42 6.11 5.69
N ARG A 65 -13.30 5.55 6.13
CA ARG A 65 -13.21 4.35 6.97
C ARG A 65 -11.99 4.41 7.89
N SER A 66 -12.04 3.62 8.95
CA SER A 66 -10.93 3.42 9.88
C SER A 66 -10.74 1.93 10.11
N VAL A 67 -9.52 1.42 9.89
CA VAL A 67 -9.19 0.00 10.04
C VAL A 67 -8.23 -0.15 11.20
N LYS A 68 -8.56 -1.01 12.16
CA LYS A 68 -7.62 -1.36 13.24
C LYS A 68 -6.50 -2.22 12.67
N LEU A 69 -5.25 -1.86 12.94
CA LEU A 69 -4.06 -2.53 12.43
C LEU A 69 -3.28 -3.17 13.58
N PRO A 70 -3.65 -4.39 14.03
CA PRO A 70 -2.92 -5.05 15.10
C PRO A 70 -1.51 -5.44 14.64
N LEU A 71 -0.51 -4.65 14.99
CA LEU A 71 0.88 -5.04 14.76
C LEU A 71 1.34 -5.99 15.87
N PRO A 72 2.00 -7.11 15.53
CA PRO A 72 2.68 -7.93 16.52
C PRO A 72 3.71 -7.11 17.31
N LYS A 73 4.03 -7.58 18.53
CA LYS A 73 5.02 -6.92 19.38
C LYS A 73 6.35 -6.76 18.62
N ASN A 74 7.02 -5.64 18.80
CA ASN A 74 8.31 -5.27 18.16
C ASN A 74 8.28 -5.14 16.62
N HIS A 75 7.13 -5.31 15.98
CA HIS A 75 7.01 -5.12 14.54
C HIS A 75 6.73 -3.65 14.20
N LEU A 76 7.27 -3.23 13.05
CA LEU A 76 6.96 -1.96 12.41
C LEU A 76 6.11 -2.22 11.16
N LEU A 77 5.16 -1.33 10.87
CA LEU A 77 4.48 -1.36 9.58
C LEU A 77 5.51 -1.08 8.47
N ASP A 78 5.60 -2.00 7.52
CA ASP A 78 6.42 -1.85 6.33
C ASP A 78 5.58 -1.18 5.23
N GLU A 79 4.52 -1.86 4.79
CA GLU A 79 3.67 -1.37 3.72
C GLU A 79 2.21 -1.81 3.82
N ILE A 80 1.30 -0.94 3.35
CA ILE A 80 -0.07 -1.30 3.03
C ILE A 80 -0.11 -1.64 1.54
N LYS A 81 -0.45 -2.88 1.20
CA LYS A 81 -0.36 -3.42 -0.15
C LYS A 81 -1.67 -3.34 -0.91
N LEU A 82 -2.78 -3.60 -0.20
CA LEU A 82 -4.11 -3.60 -0.79
C LEU A 82 -5.12 -3.15 0.26
N ILE A 83 -6.10 -2.36 -0.17
CA ILE A 83 -7.33 -2.08 0.56
C ILE A 83 -8.47 -2.43 -0.39
N SER A 84 -9.36 -3.29 0.08
CA SER A 84 -10.43 -3.90 -0.71
C SER A 84 -11.74 -3.87 0.08
N GLN A 85 -12.86 -4.02 -0.62
CA GLN A 85 -14.14 -4.41 0.00
C GLN A 85 -14.68 -5.74 -0.55
N THR A 86 -14.07 -6.28 -1.62
CA THR A 86 -14.66 -7.38 -2.39
C THR A 86 -13.68 -8.49 -2.77
N THR A 87 -12.39 -8.31 -2.47
CA THR A 87 -11.32 -9.26 -2.82
C THR A 87 -11.35 -10.49 -1.92
N PHE A 88 -11.65 -10.35 -0.63
CA PHE A 88 -11.54 -11.45 0.35
C PHE A 88 -12.87 -11.91 0.92
N ASN A 89 -13.88 -11.04 1.00
CA ASN A 89 -15.24 -11.35 1.44
C ASN A 89 -16.28 -10.67 0.55
N LYS A 90 -17.56 -10.97 0.82
CA LYS A 90 -18.73 -10.45 0.08
C LYS A 90 -19.56 -9.45 0.88
N ASP A 91 -19.08 -9.05 2.06
CA ASP A 91 -19.74 -8.01 2.86
C ASP A 91 -19.24 -6.61 2.44
N ASP A 92 -19.74 -5.56 3.09
CA ASP A 92 -19.41 -4.17 2.76
C ASP A 92 -18.21 -3.63 3.57
N LYS A 93 -17.56 -4.50 4.35
CA LYS A 93 -16.44 -4.11 5.22
C LYS A 93 -15.17 -4.00 4.41
N VAL A 94 -14.27 -3.15 4.91
CA VAL A 94 -12.94 -3.02 4.32
C VAL A 94 -12.05 -4.17 4.76
N GLU A 95 -11.26 -4.72 3.85
CA GLU A 95 -10.13 -5.59 4.16
C GLU A 95 -8.82 -4.91 3.80
N LEU A 96 -7.79 -5.22 4.58
CA LEU A 96 -6.47 -4.64 4.44
C LEU A 96 -5.43 -5.76 4.31
N VAL A 97 -4.59 -5.64 3.28
CA VAL A 97 -3.35 -6.42 3.19
C VAL A 97 -2.18 -5.52 3.53
N TYR A 98 -1.36 -5.94 4.49
CA TYR A 98 -0.18 -5.20 4.89
C TYR A 98 0.99 -6.13 5.21
N SER A 99 2.21 -5.63 4.99
CA SER A 99 3.43 -6.23 5.51
C SER A 99 3.90 -5.50 6.75
N CYS A 100 4.45 -6.25 7.70
CA CYS A 100 5.20 -5.69 8.82
C CYS A 100 6.57 -6.37 8.93
N VAL A 101 7.49 -5.68 9.59
CA VAL A 101 8.88 -6.09 9.69
C VAL A 101 9.36 -6.04 11.13
N GLU A 102 10.14 -7.04 11.52
CA GLU A 102 10.89 -7.10 12.76
C GLU A 102 12.39 -7.17 12.45
N TYR A 103 13.16 -6.30 13.11
CA TYR A 103 14.61 -6.30 13.04
C TYR A 103 15.16 -6.97 14.30
N LEU A 104 15.78 -8.14 14.12
CA LEU A 104 16.44 -8.88 15.18
C LEU A 104 17.93 -8.61 15.09
N ALA A 105 18.46 -7.89 16.08
CA ALA A 105 19.88 -7.68 16.21
C ALA A 105 20.51 -8.87 16.98
N PRO A 106 21.72 -9.33 16.59
CA PRO A 106 22.42 -10.36 17.35
C PRO A 106 22.71 -9.89 18.77
N GLU A 107 22.70 -10.82 19.73
CA GLU A 107 23.03 -10.51 21.13
C GLU A 107 24.53 -10.19 21.29
N ASN A 108 25.37 -10.78 20.44
CA ASN A 108 26.82 -10.61 20.49
C ASN A 108 27.39 -9.98 19.21
N TYR A 109 27.59 -8.66 19.24
CA TYR A 109 28.21 -7.92 18.13
C TYR A 109 29.71 -8.21 17.93
N GLU A 110 30.35 -8.89 18.89
CA GLU A 110 31.77 -9.24 18.82
C GLU A 110 32.01 -10.59 18.13
N ASP A 111 30.96 -11.37 17.87
CA ASP A 111 31.07 -12.62 17.11
C ASP A 111 30.92 -12.35 15.60
N PRO A 112 32.01 -12.43 14.81
CA PRO A 112 31.94 -12.22 13.37
C PRO A 112 31.14 -13.30 12.63
N SER A 113 30.74 -14.39 13.30
CA SER A 113 29.84 -15.40 12.73
C SER A 113 28.35 -15.04 12.87
N GLU A 114 28.00 -14.07 13.72
CA GLU A 114 26.61 -13.61 13.96
C GLU A 114 26.28 -12.26 13.29
N SER A 115 27.11 -11.81 12.33
CA SER A 115 27.23 -10.39 11.96
C SER A 115 26.06 -9.74 11.20
N PHE A 116 24.87 -10.33 11.14
CA PHE A 116 23.77 -9.82 10.30
C PHE A 116 22.51 -9.57 11.11
N VAL A 117 21.95 -8.37 10.98
CA VAL A 117 20.59 -8.07 11.45
C VAL A 117 19.64 -8.96 10.65
N ARG A 118 18.93 -9.84 11.34
CA ARG A 118 17.90 -10.67 10.73
C ARG A 118 16.64 -9.83 10.55
N ILE A 119 16.12 -9.81 9.33
CA ILE A 119 14.91 -9.07 8.97
C ILE A 119 13.82 -10.10 8.75
N ASN A 120 12.83 -10.10 9.63
CA ASN A 120 11.67 -10.98 9.50
C ASN A 120 10.49 -10.17 8.99
N PHE A 121 9.96 -10.57 7.84
CA PHE A 121 8.73 -10.00 7.30
C PHE A 121 7.53 -10.87 7.62
N THR A 122 6.37 -10.24 7.79
CA THR A 122 5.08 -10.93 7.90
C THR A 122 4.06 -10.22 7.03
N LEU A 123 3.39 -10.98 6.17
CA LEU A 123 2.25 -10.52 5.38
C LEU A 123 0.96 -10.88 6.12
N ASN A 124 0.05 -9.92 6.24
CA ASN A 124 -1.21 -10.08 6.95
C ASN A 124 -2.36 -9.63 6.06
N VAL A 125 -3.45 -10.39 6.07
CA VAL A 125 -4.76 -10.01 5.56
C VAL A 125 -5.69 -9.90 6.76
N ILE A 126 -6.31 -8.74 6.94
CA ILE A 126 -7.18 -8.46 8.07
C ILE A 126 -8.50 -7.83 7.61
N THR A 127 -9.54 -7.95 8.43
CA THR A 127 -10.79 -7.21 8.29
C THR A 127 -10.67 -5.78 8.85
N GLU A 128 -11.71 -4.98 8.65
CA GLU A 128 -11.83 -3.61 9.18
C GLU A 128 -11.63 -3.51 10.70
N THR A 129 -12.05 -4.54 11.44
CA THR A 129 -11.95 -4.58 12.91
C THR A 129 -10.58 -5.06 13.40
N GLY A 130 -9.70 -5.45 12.49
CA GLY A 130 -8.39 -6.04 12.80
C GLY A 130 -8.42 -7.54 13.04
N GLU A 131 -9.50 -8.23 12.70
CA GLU A 131 -9.54 -9.69 12.73
C GLU A 131 -8.65 -10.26 11.63
N SER A 132 -7.81 -11.25 11.96
CA SER A 132 -6.90 -11.87 10.98
C SER A 132 -7.65 -12.88 10.12
N LEU A 133 -7.60 -12.68 8.80
CA LEU A 133 -8.07 -13.63 7.80
C LEU A 133 -6.95 -14.56 7.33
N LEU A 134 -5.75 -14.00 7.18
CA LEU A 134 -4.54 -14.72 6.79
C LEU A 134 -3.32 -14.06 7.42
N LYS A 135 -2.35 -14.88 7.81
CA LYS A 135 -1.02 -14.46 8.24
C LYS A 135 0.00 -15.39 7.60
N VAL A 136 1.01 -14.82 6.94
CA VAL A 136 2.11 -15.55 6.32
C VAL A 136 3.43 -14.96 6.82
N ASP A 137 4.11 -15.70 7.69
CA ASP A 137 5.45 -15.36 8.14
C ASP A 137 6.47 -15.55 7.00
N SER A 138 7.55 -14.80 7.06
CA SER A 138 8.61 -14.73 6.04
C SER A 138 8.09 -14.31 4.65
N SER A 139 7.13 -13.40 4.59
CA SER A 139 6.64 -12.83 3.34
C SER A 139 6.32 -11.35 3.49
N ASN A 140 6.62 -10.59 2.45
CA ASN A 140 6.26 -9.19 2.30
C ASN A 140 5.82 -8.88 0.86
N GLU A 141 5.49 -9.87 0.04
CA GLU A 141 5.10 -9.65 -1.34
C GLU A 141 3.92 -10.53 -1.72
N MET A 142 3.03 -9.96 -2.51
CA MET A 142 1.84 -10.65 -3.00
C MET A 142 1.35 -10.05 -4.32
N GLU A 143 0.54 -10.82 -5.02
CA GLU A 143 -0.13 -10.41 -6.25
C GLU A 143 -1.54 -10.98 -6.28
N ILE A 144 -2.50 -10.18 -6.76
CA ILE A 144 -3.83 -10.67 -7.14
C ILE A 144 -3.85 -10.85 -8.65
N ILE A 145 -4.15 -12.06 -9.09
CA ILE A 145 -4.35 -12.38 -10.50
C ILE A 145 -5.82 -12.64 -10.77
N HIS A 146 -6.31 -12.01 -11.84
CA HIS A 146 -7.64 -12.23 -12.38
C HIS A 146 -7.54 -13.13 -13.60
N THR A 147 -8.12 -14.32 -13.52
CA THR A 147 -8.20 -15.29 -14.62
C THR A 147 -9.65 -15.53 -15.00
N GLU A 148 -9.91 -16.17 -16.14
CA GLU A 148 -11.27 -16.44 -16.64
C GLU A 148 -12.10 -17.25 -15.62
N GLY A 149 -12.87 -16.52 -14.79
CA GLY A 149 -13.74 -17.08 -13.76
C GLY A 149 -13.09 -17.38 -12.40
N GLN A 150 -11.82 -17.03 -12.18
CA GLN A 150 -11.15 -17.24 -10.88
C GLN A 150 -10.23 -16.08 -10.52
N ASN A 151 -10.33 -15.63 -9.27
CA ASN A 151 -9.37 -14.74 -8.65
C ASN A 151 -8.41 -15.57 -7.79
N LYS A 152 -7.11 -15.33 -7.92
CA LYS A 152 -6.12 -15.98 -7.06
C LYS A 152 -5.21 -14.95 -6.42
N MET A 153 -4.78 -15.25 -5.21
CA MET A 153 -3.72 -14.52 -4.54
C MET A 153 -2.46 -15.38 -4.52
N LEU A 154 -1.37 -14.81 -5.03
CA LEU A 154 -0.03 -15.36 -4.97
C LEU A 154 0.71 -14.65 -3.83
N ILE A 155 1.37 -15.39 -2.95
CA ILE A 155 2.21 -14.84 -1.89
C ILE A 155 3.61 -15.43 -2.05
N TYR A 156 4.61 -14.56 -2.17
CA TYR A 156 6.00 -14.95 -2.33
C TYR A 156 6.66 -15.03 -0.95
N LYS A 157 7.05 -16.23 -0.55
CA LYS A 157 7.57 -16.55 0.78
C LYS A 157 9.04 -16.91 0.70
N HIS A 158 9.84 -16.25 1.53
CA HIS A 158 11.27 -16.49 1.66
C HIS A 158 11.51 -17.69 2.59
N VAL A 159 12.04 -18.81 2.09
CA VAL A 159 12.38 -19.98 2.93
C VAL A 159 13.88 -20.02 3.19
N GLY A 160 14.32 -19.31 4.22
CA GLY A 160 15.72 -19.34 4.65
C GLY A 160 16.08 -18.21 5.58
N GLU A 161 17.23 -18.33 6.23
CA GLU A 161 17.79 -17.26 7.08
C GLU A 161 18.73 -16.32 6.30
N SER A 162 18.95 -16.61 5.02
CA SER A 162 19.80 -15.83 4.11
C SER A 162 19.14 -15.75 2.72
N PHE A 163 19.65 -14.86 1.86
CA PHE A 163 19.25 -14.75 0.44
C PHE A 163 19.56 -16.01 -0.42
N ASN A 164 19.73 -17.18 0.21
CA ASN A 164 19.80 -18.45 -0.49
C ASN A 164 18.38 -18.86 -0.90
N ASN A 165 18.10 -18.61 -2.18
CA ASN A 165 16.89 -18.77 -2.99
C ASN A 165 16.06 -20.07 -2.84
N ASN A 166 15.54 -20.39 -1.65
CA ASN A 166 14.43 -21.34 -1.56
C ASN A 166 13.12 -20.55 -1.45
N ASP A 167 12.74 -19.85 -2.50
CA ASP A 167 11.47 -19.12 -2.48
C ASP A 167 10.31 -20.08 -2.75
N GLU A 168 9.25 -19.94 -1.98
CA GLU A 168 7.97 -20.64 -2.18
C GLU A 168 6.92 -19.64 -2.66
N THR A 169 6.09 -20.04 -3.63
CA THR A 169 4.88 -19.29 -3.98
C THR A 169 3.67 -20.00 -3.41
N LEU A 170 2.99 -19.36 -2.47
CA LEU A 170 1.73 -19.84 -1.91
C LEU A 170 0.58 -19.32 -2.78
N ILE A 171 -0.33 -20.22 -3.17
CA ILE A 171 -1.45 -19.90 -4.07
C ILE A 171 -2.76 -20.09 -3.32
N TYR A 172 -3.54 -19.03 -3.21
CA TYR A 172 -4.86 -19.04 -2.57
C TYR A 172 -5.95 -18.75 -3.59
N ASN A 173 -7.05 -19.49 -3.52
CA ASN A 173 -8.27 -19.14 -4.25
C ASN A 173 -9.02 -18.06 -3.49
N LEU A 174 -9.48 -17.05 -4.20
CA LEU A 174 -10.32 -15.98 -3.67
C LEU A 174 -11.80 -16.22 -4.06
N PRO A 175 -12.76 -15.72 -3.25
CA PRO A 175 -14.19 -16.02 -3.39
C PRO A 175 -14.93 -15.31 -4.53
#